data_AF-A0A972BP47-F1
#
_entry.id   AF-A0A972BP47-F1
#
_cell.length_a   1.000
_cell.length_b   1.000
_cell.length_c   1.000
_cell.angle_alpha   90.00
_cell.angle_beta   90.00
_cell.angle_gamma   90.00
#
_symmetry.space_group_name_H-M   'P 1'
#
loop_
_entity.id
_entity.type
_entity.pdbx_description
1 polymer ?
#
loop_
_entity_poly.entity_id
_entity_poly.type
_entity_poly.pdbx_seq_one_letter_code
_entity_poly.pdbx_strand_id
1 'polypeptide(L)'
;HTFGCQMNDHDSERMAALFELMGYEKSESEEEASVILLNTCAVREHAQERVYGFLGRIKYLGAQGVILGVCGCMVQQAHVVNKIKGSYPYVDMVFGTHNYAKLPQYLLKALEGVKTIAVLEDTKTIIEGMPALRSSKVSAYVNIMEGCNNFCTYCIVPYTRGREKSRLPGDIIEEIKALIKEGTREVILLGQNVNSYGQGLSEEIDFPDLLERINNLDGLYRLRFMTSHPKDLSEKLIEAMKLEKVCPSFHLPVQSGSTKVLRAMNRKYTREDYLSKVRALKKAIPNIGLTTDIIIGFPGEEEEDVDQTISLIEEVYFDSAFTFIYSKRLGTPAANLNDNLSAQEKHQRFERMLERLNEIVIEKNKARHGEVFEVLVEEESSPGIFQGRTGQGFLVRFPGSSQDLGKLRSVKITKAKKFSLEGELCH
;
A
#
# COMPACT_ATOMS: atom_id res chain seq x y z
N HIS A 1 0.05 -8.01 15.39
CA HIS A 1 -1.09 -7.75 14.50
C HIS A 1 -0.83 -6.52 13.63
N THR A 2 -1.28 -6.56 12.38
CA THR A 2 -1.09 -5.46 11.43
C THR A 2 -2.43 -4.87 11.03
N PHE A 3 -2.59 -3.56 11.21
CA PHE A 3 -3.79 -2.79 10.90
C PHE A 3 -3.42 -1.65 9.96
N GLY A 4 -3.38 -1.91 8.65
CA GLY A 4 -2.94 -0.86 7.75
C GLY A 4 -2.86 -1.20 6.27
N CYS A 5 -1.78 -0.73 5.66
CA CYS A 5 -1.45 -0.92 4.25
C CYS A 5 -0.20 -1.81 4.09
N GLN A 6 0.21 -2.02 2.85
CA GLN A 6 1.37 -2.83 2.46
C GLN A 6 2.68 -2.34 3.10
N MET A 7 2.80 -1.05 3.39
CA MET A 7 3.93 -0.54 4.17
C MET A 7 3.90 -0.99 5.62
N ASN A 8 2.71 -1.08 6.24
CA ASN A 8 2.60 -1.66 7.57
C ASN A 8 2.90 -3.16 7.54
N ASP A 9 2.52 -3.88 6.49
CA ASP A 9 2.88 -5.30 6.34
C ASP A 9 4.41 -5.45 6.26
N HIS A 10 5.07 -4.69 5.40
CA HIS A 10 6.54 -4.64 5.30
C HIS A 10 7.22 -4.24 6.63
N ASP A 11 6.74 -3.20 7.31
CA ASP A 11 7.26 -2.79 8.62
C ASP A 11 7.08 -3.93 9.67
N SER A 12 6.02 -4.72 9.55
CA SER A 12 5.75 -5.87 10.43
C SER A 12 6.69 -7.04 10.16
N GLU A 13 7.07 -7.30 8.90
CA GLU A 13 8.08 -8.30 8.55
C GLU A 13 9.43 -7.96 9.21
N ARG A 14 9.82 -6.68 9.19
CA ARG A 14 11.04 -6.20 9.86
C ARG A 14 10.98 -6.35 11.37
N MET A 15 9.86 -5.95 11.99
CA MET A 15 9.69 -6.10 13.43
C MET A 15 9.62 -7.57 13.87
N ALA A 16 9.01 -8.45 13.06
CA ALA A 16 8.99 -9.88 13.32
C ALA A 16 10.40 -10.49 13.31
N ALA A 17 11.25 -10.10 12.35
CA ALA A 17 12.64 -10.54 12.35
C ALA A 17 13.44 -10.04 13.57
N LEU A 18 13.18 -8.83 14.05
CA LEU A 18 13.79 -8.36 15.30
C LEU A 18 13.35 -9.20 16.50
N PHE A 19 12.07 -9.59 16.57
CA PHE A 19 11.58 -10.51 17.60
C PHE A 19 12.28 -11.87 17.52
N GLU A 20 12.42 -12.45 16.33
CA GLU A 20 13.12 -13.73 16.14
C GLU A 20 14.59 -13.67 16.57
N LEU A 21 15.29 -12.59 16.22
CA LEU A 21 16.67 -12.36 16.67
C LEU A 21 16.79 -12.18 18.20
N MET A 22 15.71 -11.75 18.86
CA MET A 22 15.62 -11.68 20.33
C MET A 22 15.19 -13.01 20.97
N GLY A 23 14.95 -14.06 20.17
CA GLY A 23 14.54 -15.38 20.64
C GLY A 23 13.03 -15.56 20.83
N TYR A 24 12.21 -14.65 20.28
CA TYR A 24 10.75 -14.80 20.27
C TYR A 24 10.27 -15.54 19.02
N GLU A 25 9.17 -16.27 19.16
CA GLU A 25 8.49 -16.91 18.04
C GLU A 25 7.08 -16.34 17.84
N LYS A 26 6.52 -16.56 16.65
CA LYS A 26 5.17 -16.10 16.33
C LYS A 26 4.14 -16.99 17.05
N SER A 27 3.37 -16.40 17.94
CA SER A 27 2.26 -17.09 18.63
C SER A 27 1.11 -17.45 17.67
N GLU A 28 0.44 -18.57 17.95
CA GLU A 28 -0.79 -18.99 17.25
C GLU A 28 -2.04 -18.27 17.77
N SER A 29 -2.01 -17.81 19.02
CA SER A 29 -3.11 -17.12 19.69
C SER A 29 -2.66 -15.87 20.46
N GLU A 30 -3.61 -15.02 20.80
CA GLU A 30 -3.36 -13.82 21.61
C GLU A 30 -3.06 -14.22 23.08
N GLU A 31 -3.70 -15.29 23.54
CA GLU A 31 -3.63 -15.83 24.90
C GLU A 31 -2.30 -16.50 25.25
N GLU A 32 -1.59 -17.06 24.26
CA GLU A 32 -0.28 -17.69 24.44
C GLU A 32 0.89 -16.70 24.26
N ALA A 33 0.61 -15.49 23.79
CA ALA A 33 1.64 -14.51 23.47
C ALA A 33 2.23 -13.85 24.72
N SER A 34 3.56 -13.76 24.81
CA SER A 34 4.23 -12.94 25.83
C SER A 34 4.30 -11.45 25.47
N VAL A 35 4.19 -11.13 24.17
CA VAL A 35 4.20 -9.76 23.65
C VAL A 35 3.16 -9.63 22.54
N ILE A 36 2.31 -8.62 22.61
CA ILE A 36 1.36 -8.29 21.54
C ILE A 36 1.68 -6.89 21.02
N LEU A 37 2.15 -6.81 19.78
CA LEU A 37 2.43 -5.55 19.09
C LEU A 37 1.37 -5.27 18.01
N LEU A 38 0.76 -4.09 18.07
CA LEU A 38 -0.17 -3.60 17.05
C LEU A 38 0.56 -2.60 16.14
N ASN A 39 0.77 -2.95 14.87
CA ASN A 39 1.29 -2.03 13.86
C ASN A 39 0.14 -1.34 13.14
N THR A 40 0.07 -0.01 13.24
CA THR A 40 -1.15 0.75 12.94
C THR A 40 -0.95 1.79 11.85
N CYS A 41 -2.00 2.03 11.07
CA CYS A 41 -2.04 3.04 10.03
C CYS A 41 -2.83 4.28 10.48
N ALA A 42 -2.35 5.47 10.11
CA ALA A 42 -3.07 6.75 10.29
C ALA A 42 -4.00 7.07 9.12
N VAL A 43 -4.01 6.21 8.08
CA VAL A 43 -4.61 6.52 6.78
C VAL A 43 -6.00 5.93 6.59
N ARG A 44 -6.51 5.10 7.50
CA ARG A 44 -7.85 4.53 7.39
C ARG A 44 -8.60 4.77 8.70
N GLU A 45 -9.73 5.47 8.65
CA GLU A 45 -10.51 5.84 9.84
C GLU A 45 -10.90 4.63 10.67
N HIS A 46 -11.44 3.59 10.00
CA HIS A 46 -11.77 2.33 10.65
C HIS A 46 -10.55 1.61 11.27
N ALA A 47 -9.31 1.94 10.89
CA ALA A 47 -8.14 1.32 11.53
C ALA A 47 -7.98 1.81 12.96
N GLN A 48 -8.25 3.09 13.25
CA GLN A 48 -8.07 3.64 14.60
C GLN A 48 -9.11 3.09 15.59
N GLU A 49 -10.39 3.05 15.20
CA GLU A 49 -11.44 2.46 16.04
C GLU A 49 -11.22 0.96 16.29
N ARG A 50 -10.79 0.22 15.26
CA ARG A 50 -10.43 -1.20 15.40
C ARG A 50 -9.29 -1.40 16.38
N VAL A 51 -8.26 -0.57 16.33
CA VAL A 51 -7.13 -0.63 17.29
C VAL A 51 -7.62 -0.36 18.71
N TYR A 52 -8.45 0.66 18.92
CA TYR A 52 -9.01 0.97 20.24
C TYR A 52 -9.92 -0.13 20.77
N GLY A 53 -10.77 -0.72 19.92
CA GLY A 53 -11.59 -1.88 20.26
C GLY A 53 -10.73 -3.10 20.60
N PHE A 54 -9.67 -3.34 19.83
CA PHE A 54 -8.71 -4.42 20.07
C PHE A 54 -8.00 -4.25 21.41
N LEU A 55 -7.46 -3.06 21.69
CA LEU A 55 -6.83 -2.73 22.97
C LEU A 55 -7.78 -2.92 24.14
N GLY A 56 -9.06 -2.56 23.99
CA GLY A 56 -10.09 -2.82 25.00
C GLY A 56 -10.28 -4.31 25.27
N ARG A 57 -10.31 -5.13 24.21
CA ARG A 57 -10.49 -6.59 24.29
C ARG A 57 -9.33 -7.28 25.00
N ILE A 58 -8.09 -6.91 24.69
CA ILE A 58 -6.88 -7.56 25.23
C ILE A 58 -6.43 -7.00 26.60
N LYS A 59 -7.20 -6.10 27.21
CA LYS A 59 -6.86 -5.48 28.50
C LYS A 59 -6.50 -6.51 29.57
N TYR A 60 -7.23 -7.62 29.61
CA TYR A 60 -7.04 -8.67 30.60
C TYR A 60 -5.69 -9.38 30.47
N LEU A 61 -5.14 -9.49 29.25
CA LEU A 61 -3.81 -10.07 28.99
C LEU A 61 -2.71 -9.20 29.57
N GLY A 62 -2.82 -7.87 29.46
CA GLY A 62 -1.89 -6.95 30.11
C GLY A 62 -1.86 -7.12 31.63
N ALA A 63 -3.01 -7.44 32.25
CA ALA A 63 -3.07 -7.75 33.68
C ALA A 63 -2.43 -9.10 34.06
N GLN A 64 -2.25 -10.00 33.09
CA GLN A 64 -1.57 -11.29 33.25
C GLN A 64 -0.05 -11.19 32.97
N GLY A 65 0.47 -9.99 32.70
CA GLY A 65 1.90 -9.76 32.44
C GLY A 65 2.31 -9.83 30.98
N VAL A 66 1.35 -9.94 30.04
CA VAL A 66 1.64 -9.83 28.60
C VAL A 66 2.02 -8.39 28.28
N ILE A 67 3.13 -8.20 27.59
CA ILE A 67 3.59 -6.86 27.18
C ILE A 67 2.78 -6.38 25.99
N LEU A 68 2.17 -5.20 26.10
CA LEU A 68 1.30 -4.64 25.06
C LEU A 68 1.94 -3.43 24.38
N GLY A 69 1.99 -3.44 23.05
CA GLY A 69 2.62 -2.41 22.24
C GLY A 69 1.73 -1.86 21.13
N VAL A 70 1.87 -0.56 20.85
CA VAL A 70 1.24 0.10 19.69
C VAL A 70 2.29 0.88 18.92
N CYS A 71 2.40 0.62 17.62
CA CYS A 71 3.36 1.29 16.76
C CYS A 71 2.77 1.70 15.40
N GLY A 72 3.56 2.38 14.58
CA GLY A 72 3.19 2.74 13.21
C GLY A 72 2.70 4.19 13.07
N CYS A 73 2.06 4.51 11.95
CA CYS A 73 1.73 5.89 11.59
C CYS A 73 0.72 6.53 12.56
N MET A 74 -0.20 5.74 13.14
CA MET A 74 -1.28 6.26 13.97
C MET A 74 -0.74 7.01 15.20
N VAL A 75 0.27 6.44 15.85
CA VAL A 75 0.88 6.98 17.08
C VAL A 75 1.83 8.15 16.83
N GLN A 76 2.03 8.55 15.57
CA GLN A 76 2.70 9.80 15.22
C GLN A 76 1.80 11.03 15.47
N GLN A 77 0.51 10.82 15.70
CA GLN A 77 -0.43 11.89 16.02
C GLN A 77 -0.52 12.08 17.55
N ALA A 78 -0.18 13.28 18.04
CA ALA A 78 -0.14 13.56 19.48
C ALA A 78 -1.43 13.22 20.23
N HIS A 79 -2.60 13.47 19.62
CA HIS A 79 -3.90 13.16 20.23
C HIS A 79 -4.12 11.65 20.41
N VAL A 80 -3.61 10.81 19.50
CA VAL A 80 -3.65 9.34 19.62
C VAL A 80 -2.79 8.89 20.78
N VAL A 81 -1.56 9.42 20.89
CA VAL A 81 -0.65 9.12 22.00
C VAL A 81 -1.29 9.49 23.32
N ASN A 82 -1.89 10.67 23.43
CA ASN A 82 -2.58 11.12 24.64
C ASN A 82 -3.78 10.21 24.98
N LYS A 83 -4.55 9.78 23.98
CA LYS A 83 -5.66 8.84 24.17
C LYS A 83 -5.17 7.48 24.68
N ILE A 84 -4.07 6.95 24.13
CA ILE A 84 -3.44 5.70 24.59
C ILE A 84 -2.97 5.87 26.04
N LYS A 85 -2.23 6.92 26.37
CA LYS A 85 -1.78 7.19 27.75
C LYS A 85 -2.93 7.26 28.75
N GLY A 86 -4.02 7.96 28.39
CA GLY A 86 -5.13 8.21 29.31
C GLY A 86 -6.13 7.06 29.44
N SER A 87 -6.51 6.42 28.33
CA SER A 87 -7.56 5.40 28.30
C SER A 87 -7.04 3.96 28.29
N TYR A 88 -5.77 3.77 27.90
CA TYR A 88 -5.15 2.45 27.75
C TYR A 88 -3.83 2.38 28.54
N PRO A 89 -3.86 2.63 29.86
CA PRO A 89 -2.64 2.74 30.67
C PRO A 89 -1.87 1.42 30.76
N TYR A 90 -2.46 0.29 30.37
CA TYR A 90 -1.83 -1.04 30.32
C TYR A 90 -1.03 -1.29 29.03
N VAL A 91 -0.86 -0.28 28.17
CA VAL A 91 0.07 -0.35 27.03
C VAL A 91 1.46 0.03 27.50
N ASP A 92 2.43 -0.85 27.27
CA ASP A 92 3.81 -0.74 27.76
C ASP A 92 4.72 0.01 26.80
N MET A 93 4.49 -0.13 25.49
CA MET A 93 5.31 0.51 24.47
C MET A 93 4.49 1.22 23.40
N VAL A 94 4.83 2.48 23.11
CA VAL A 94 4.26 3.27 22.03
C VAL A 94 5.40 3.87 21.21
N PHE A 95 5.51 3.54 19.92
CA PHE A 95 6.59 4.08 19.09
C PHE A 95 6.21 4.32 17.62
N GLY A 96 6.77 5.38 17.04
CA GLY A 96 6.46 5.83 15.69
C GLY A 96 7.06 4.98 14.58
N THR A 97 6.90 5.46 13.35
CA THR A 97 7.37 4.77 12.13
C THR A 97 8.87 4.92 11.89
N HIS A 98 9.51 5.87 12.54
CA HIS A 98 10.91 6.24 12.29
C HIS A 98 11.91 5.54 13.20
N ASN A 99 11.45 4.71 14.14
CA ASN A 99 12.31 4.15 15.19
C ASN A 99 11.96 2.71 15.56
N TYR A 100 11.36 1.95 14.66
CA TYR A 100 11.12 0.51 14.87
C TYR A 100 12.42 -0.28 15.06
N ALA A 101 13.56 0.17 14.52
CA ALA A 101 14.87 -0.44 14.78
C ALA A 101 15.29 -0.42 16.26
N LYS A 102 14.69 0.47 17.07
CA LYS A 102 14.89 0.53 18.53
C LYS A 102 13.92 -0.37 19.31
N LEU A 103 13.08 -1.16 18.64
CA LEU A 103 12.17 -2.11 19.27
C LEU A 103 12.84 -2.98 20.35
N PRO A 104 14.06 -3.53 20.15
CA PRO A 104 14.73 -4.29 21.20
C PRO A 104 14.95 -3.50 22.51
N GLN A 105 15.28 -2.21 22.39
CA GLN A 105 15.48 -1.33 23.56
C GLN A 105 14.15 -1.02 24.25
N TYR A 106 13.06 -0.89 23.50
CA TYR A 106 11.73 -0.62 24.06
C TYR A 106 11.15 -1.85 24.76
N LEU A 107 11.37 -3.03 24.18
CA LEU A 107 10.98 -4.29 24.79
C LEU A 107 11.74 -4.55 26.09
N LEU A 108 13.06 -4.32 26.12
CA LEU A 108 13.85 -4.46 27.34
C LEU A 108 13.31 -3.57 28.47
N LYS A 109 13.04 -2.30 28.18
CA LYS A 109 12.42 -1.38 29.16
C LYS A 109 11.07 -1.88 29.65
N ALA A 110 10.23 -2.39 28.74
CA ALA A 110 8.93 -2.94 29.11
C ALA A 110 9.06 -4.16 30.03
N LEU A 111 10.03 -5.05 29.78
CA LEU A 111 10.35 -6.18 30.66
C LEU A 111 10.82 -5.73 32.05
N GLU A 112 11.50 -4.59 32.15
CA GLU A 112 11.90 -3.94 33.40
C GLU A 112 10.75 -3.17 34.09
N GLY A 113 9.53 -3.22 33.53
CA GLY A 113 8.36 -2.49 34.04
C GLY A 113 8.32 -1.00 33.69
N VAL A 114 9.20 -0.55 32.77
CA VAL A 114 9.30 0.85 32.33
C VAL A 114 8.54 1.07 31.03
N LYS A 115 7.45 1.84 31.12
CA LYS A 115 6.66 2.22 29.94
C LYS A 115 7.44 3.16 29.04
N THR A 116 7.39 2.89 27.74
CA THR A 116 8.12 3.65 26.73
C THR A 116 7.18 4.34 25.76
N ILE A 117 7.37 5.63 25.56
CA ILE A 117 6.70 6.41 24.51
C ILE A 117 7.77 7.13 23.72
N ALA A 118 8.03 6.62 22.51
CA ALA A 118 9.11 7.05 21.65
C ALA A 118 8.55 7.41 20.26
N VAL A 119 8.07 8.62 20.12
CA VAL A 119 7.48 9.13 18.88
C VAL A 119 8.44 10.18 18.32
N LEU A 120 9.20 9.81 17.29
CA LEU A 120 10.10 10.73 16.60
C LEU A 120 9.32 11.43 15.48
N GLU A 121 9.43 12.75 15.40
CA GLU A 121 8.80 13.54 14.34
C GLU A 121 9.39 13.24 12.96
N ASP A 122 10.71 13.00 12.90
CA ASP A 122 11.41 12.64 11.68
C ASP A 122 12.77 11.97 11.99
N THR A 123 13.38 11.34 10.99
CA THR A 123 14.77 10.84 11.03
C THR A 123 15.57 11.39 9.87
N LYS A 124 16.83 11.78 10.09
CA LYS A 124 17.65 12.34 9.00
C LYS A 124 18.07 11.31 7.95
N THR A 125 18.11 10.04 8.32
CA THR A 125 18.69 8.96 7.52
C THR A 125 17.79 7.75 7.53
N ILE A 126 17.68 7.08 6.38
CA ILE A 126 16.99 5.78 6.27
C ILE A 126 17.92 4.70 6.86
N ILE A 127 17.34 3.78 7.63
CA ILE A 127 18.09 2.67 8.22
C ILE A 127 18.12 1.51 7.21
N GLU A 128 19.32 1.22 6.72
CA GLU A 128 19.59 0.15 5.77
C GLU A 128 19.94 -1.18 6.47
N GLY A 129 19.85 -2.29 5.74
CA GLY A 129 20.30 -3.61 6.22
C GLY A 129 19.46 -4.22 7.34
N MET A 130 18.23 -3.75 7.54
CA MET A 130 17.32 -4.33 8.54
C MET A 130 16.88 -5.74 8.12
N PRO A 131 16.89 -6.73 9.04
CA PRO A 131 16.37 -8.06 8.75
C PRO A 131 14.85 -8.01 8.55
N ALA A 132 14.29 -8.97 7.81
CA ALA A 132 12.85 -9.08 7.57
C ALA A 132 12.41 -10.54 7.44
N LEU A 133 11.35 -10.91 8.18
CA LEU A 133 10.73 -12.22 8.10
C LEU A 133 9.61 -12.17 7.07
N ARG A 134 9.88 -12.70 5.88
CA ARG A 134 8.98 -12.55 4.73
C ARG A 134 7.76 -13.45 4.82
N SER A 135 6.61 -12.87 4.49
CA SER A 135 5.33 -13.59 4.42
C SER A 135 5.20 -14.47 3.18
N SER A 136 5.86 -14.11 2.08
CA SER A 136 5.92 -14.88 0.83
C SER A 136 7.37 -15.14 0.42
N LYS A 137 7.61 -16.33 -0.17
CA LYS A 137 8.92 -16.68 -0.78
C LYS A 137 9.00 -16.29 -2.25
N VAL A 138 7.87 -15.97 -2.89
CA VAL A 138 7.79 -15.70 -4.34
C VAL A 138 7.81 -14.21 -4.64
N SER A 139 7.10 -13.40 -3.84
CA SER A 139 6.98 -11.96 -4.04
C SER A 139 7.43 -11.21 -2.79
N ALA A 140 8.15 -10.10 -2.96
CA ALA A 140 8.65 -9.30 -1.85
C ALA A 140 8.37 -7.79 -2.04
N TYR A 141 8.05 -7.12 -0.93
CA TYR A 141 7.99 -5.66 -0.89
C TYR A 141 9.36 -5.05 -0.63
N VAL A 142 9.74 -4.05 -1.42
CA VAL A 142 10.98 -3.29 -1.24
C VAL A 142 10.65 -1.81 -1.18
N ASN A 143 10.76 -1.19 -0.01
CA ASN A 143 10.60 0.26 0.11
C ASN A 143 11.75 0.96 -0.61
N ILE A 144 11.51 1.89 -1.52
CA ILE A 144 12.59 2.66 -2.20
C ILE A 144 12.75 4.08 -1.65
N MET A 145 11.79 4.52 -0.84
CA MET A 145 11.73 5.88 -0.30
C MET A 145 10.81 5.94 0.92
N GLU A 146 10.95 7.01 1.70
CA GLU A 146 10.06 7.35 2.81
C GLU A 146 9.59 8.80 2.71
N GLY A 147 8.40 9.08 3.25
CA GLY A 147 7.84 10.43 3.31
C GLY A 147 7.27 10.92 1.97
N CYS A 148 6.64 12.10 1.98
CA CYS A 148 6.00 12.64 0.78
C CYS A 148 6.01 14.16 0.75
N ASN A 149 6.38 14.75 -0.38
CA ASN A 149 6.41 16.22 -0.57
C ASN A 149 5.15 16.80 -1.25
N ASN A 150 4.09 16.02 -1.43
CA ASN A 150 2.88 16.49 -2.15
C ASN A 150 1.95 17.39 -1.32
N PHE A 151 1.86 17.19 -0.01
CA PHE A 151 0.98 17.95 0.89
C PHE A 151 -0.46 18.08 0.36
N CYS A 152 -1.04 16.98 -0.14
CA CYS A 152 -2.46 16.95 -0.49
C CYS A 152 -3.29 17.28 0.77
N THR A 153 -4.31 18.13 0.64
CA THR A 153 -4.96 18.75 1.82
C THR A 153 -5.63 17.73 2.75
N TYR A 154 -6.02 16.55 2.25
CA TYR A 154 -6.61 15.46 3.03
C TYR A 154 -5.57 14.49 3.62
N CYS A 155 -4.30 14.56 3.20
CA CYS A 155 -3.32 13.52 3.47
C CYS A 155 -2.49 13.82 4.71
N ILE A 156 -2.51 12.91 5.69
CA ILE A 156 -1.75 13.01 6.94
C ILE A 156 -0.29 12.53 6.80
N VAL A 157 0.04 11.87 5.69
CA VAL A 157 1.33 11.19 5.48
C VAL A 157 2.54 12.12 5.63
N PRO A 158 2.58 13.33 5.04
CA PRO A 158 3.73 14.24 5.20
C PRO A 158 4.02 14.63 6.65
N TYR A 159 3.01 14.56 7.52
CA TYR A 159 3.11 14.91 8.94
C TYR A 159 3.45 13.71 9.83
N THR A 160 3.31 12.48 9.33
CA THR A 160 3.48 11.24 10.11
C THR A 160 4.66 10.39 9.64
N ARG A 161 5.07 10.55 8.36
CA ARG A 161 6.23 9.90 7.75
C ARG A 161 7.29 10.92 7.30
N GLY A 162 7.09 12.21 7.58
CA GLY A 162 8.05 13.26 7.27
C GLY A 162 8.17 13.61 5.78
N ARG A 163 9.23 14.37 5.47
CA ARG A 163 9.59 14.79 4.12
C ARG A 163 10.15 13.63 3.32
N GLU A 164 9.99 13.75 2.00
CA GLU A 164 10.45 12.74 1.05
C GLU A 164 11.96 12.52 1.12
N LYS A 165 12.36 11.25 1.18
CA LYS A 165 13.75 10.78 1.19
C LYS A 165 13.85 9.52 0.35
N SER A 166 14.69 9.55 -0.67
CA SER A 166 14.98 8.37 -1.49
C SER A 166 16.06 7.53 -0.82
N ARG A 167 15.94 6.20 -0.90
CA ARG A 167 17.06 5.30 -0.57
C ARG A 167 18.13 5.38 -1.65
N LEU A 168 19.34 4.93 -1.34
CA LEU A 168 20.40 4.84 -2.33
C LEU A 168 20.09 3.71 -3.33
N PRO A 169 20.31 3.91 -4.65
CA PRO A 169 20.06 2.88 -5.64
C PRO A 169 20.86 1.61 -5.37
N GLY A 170 22.12 1.76 -4.94
CA GLY A 170 22.99 0.63 -4.60
C GLY A 170 22.37 -0.28 -3.53
N ASP A 171 21.86 0.31 -2.44
CA ASP A 171 21.26 -0.45 -1.34
C ASP A 171 19.96 -1.16 -1.77
N ILE A 172 19.15 -0.52 -2.61
CA ILE A 172 17.95 -1.13 -3.20
C ILE A 172 18.35 -2.34 -4.07
N ILE A 173 19.35 -2.17 -4.93
CA ILE A 173 19.81 -3.23 -5.85
C ILE A 173 20.40 -4.41 -5.06
N GLU A 174 21.20 -4.16 -4.03
CA GLU A 174 21.78 -5.25 -3.21
C GLU A 174 20.70 -5.98 -2.40
N GLU A 175 19.69 -5.28 -1.86
CA GLU A 175 18.53 -5.92 -1.21
C GLU A 175 17.78 -6.82 -2.21
N ILE A 176 17.50 -6.34 -3.43
CA ILE A 176 16.80 -7.14 -4.44
C ILE A 176 17.64 -8.36 -4.87
N LYS A 177 18.96 -8.21 -5.03
CA LYS A 177 19.84 -9.36 -5.33
C LYS A 177 19.82 -10.40 -4.21
N ALA A 178 19.80 -9.98 -2.95
CA ALA A 178 19.66 -10.90 -1.82
C ALA A 178 18.32 -11.66 -1.88
N LEU A 179 17.21 -10.94 -2.11
CA LEU A 179 15.89 -11.53 -2.25
C LEU A 179 15.80 -12.56 -3.39
N ILE A 180 16.43 -12.27 -4.54
CA ILE A 180 16.48 -13.20 -5.67
C ILE A 180 17.21 -14.50 -5.31
N LYS A 181 18.33 -14.40 -4.59
CA LYS A 181 19.10 -15.56 -4.10
C LYS A 181 18.27 -16.43 -3.15
N GLU A 182 17.37 -15.82 -2.39
CA GLU A 182 16.44 -16.51 -1.47
C GLU A 182 15.21 -17.12 -2.18
N GLY A 183 15.06 -16.91 -3.48
CA GLY A 183 13.98 -17.51 -4.28
C GLY A 183 12.89 -16.54 -4.73
N THR A 184 12.99 -15.25 -4.38
CA THR A 184 12.06 -14.22 -4.84
C THR A 184 12.08 -14.12 -6.38
N ARG A 185 10.90 -13.98 -6.98
CA ARG A 185 10.70 -13.85 -8.44
C ARG A 185 9.96 -12.57 -8.82
N GLU A 186 9.22 -11.97 -7.90
CA GLU A 186 8.61 -10.65 -8.09
C GLU A 186 9.03 -9.69 -6.97
N VAL A 187 9.38 -8.47 -7.35
CA VAL A 187 9.58 -7.36 -6.42
C VAL A 187 8.52 -6.31 -6.65
N ILE A 188 7.90 -5.85 -5.56
CA ILE A 188 6.97 -4.71 -5.55
C ILE A 188 7.63 -3.54 -4.83
N LEU A 189 8.01 -2.52 -5.60
CA LEU A 189 8.58 -1.29 -5.05
C LEU A 189 7.50 -0.48 -4.34
N LEU A 190 7.80 -0.09 -3.10
CA LEU A 190 6.91 0.66 -2.24
C LEU A 190 7.50 2.03 -1.89
N GLY A 191 6.61 2.98 -1.67
CA GLY A 191 6.91 4.34 -1.24
C GLY A 191 5.62 5.13 -1.13
N GLN A 192 5.67 6.35 -0.60
CA GLN A 192 4.50 7.23 -0.56
C GLN A 192 4.25 7.95 -1.91
N ASN A 193 5.26 8.05 -2.76
CA ASN A 193 5.18 8.61 -4.11
C ASN A 193 6.31 8.06 -4.99
N VAL A 194 6.25 6.78 -5.36
CA VAL A 194 7.40 6.06 -5.96
C VAL A 194 7.98 6.74 -7.20
N ASN A 195 7.14 7.38 -8.01
CA ASN A 195 7.57 8.03 -9.24
C ASN A 195 8.20 9.42 -9.06
N SER A 196 8.39 9.89 -7.82
CA SER A 196 9.27 11.03 -7.52
C SER A 196 10.65 10.64 -6.97
N TYR A 197 10.95 9.33 -6.93
CA TYR A 197 12.25 8.81 -6.50
C TYR A 197 13.43 9.50 -7.22
N GLY A 198 14.51 9.70 -6.48
CA GLY A 198 15.75 10.35 -6.94
C GLY A 198 16.04 11.66 -6.22
N GLN A 199 15.01 12.30 -5.66
CA GLN A 199 15.16 13.57 -4.95
C GLN A 199 16.07 13.41 -3.72
N GLY A 200 17.05 14.33 -3.61
CA GLY A 200 17.97 14.41 -2.47
C GLY A 200 19.16 13.46 -2.53
N LEU A 201 19.30 12.66 -3.59
CA LEU A 201 20.47 11.81 -3.80
C LEU A 201 21.63 12.61 -4.40
N SER A 202 22.86 12.20 -4.09
CA SER A 202 24.07 12.75 -4.73
C SER A 202 24.28 12.21 -6.15
N GLU A 203 23.73 11.02 -6.43
CA GLU A 203 23.70 10.42 -7.75
C GLU A 203 22.50 10.98 -8.54
N GLU A 204 22.74 11.47 -9.75
CA GLU A 204 21.67 11.90 -10.67
C GLU A 204 20.97 10.65 -11.24
N ILE A 205 19.89 10.23 -10.59
CA ILE A 205 19.09 9.07 -10.96
C ILE A 205 17.61 9.38 -10.69
N ASP A 206 16.73 8.98 -11.61
CA ASP A 206 15.29 9.07 -11.41
C ASP A 206 14.62 7.68 -11.30
N PHE A 207 13.31 7.67 -11.09
CA PHE A 207 12.56 6.42 -10.96
C PHE A 207 12.66 5.52 -12.22
N PRO A 208 12.49 6.03 -13.46
CA PRO A 208 12.77 5.25 -14.68
C PRO A 208 14.16 4.58 -14.71
N ASP A 209 15.22 5.30 -14.34
CA ASP A 209 16.58 4.74 -14.31
C ASP A 209 16.71 3.60 -13.28
N LEU A 210 16.06 3.76 -12.12
CA LEU A 210 16.02 2.70 -11.12
C LEU A 210 15.28 1.45 -11.66
N LEU A 211 14.15 1.63 -12.34
CA LEU A 211 13.42 0.52 -12.98
C LEU A 211 14.31 -0.21 -13.99
N GLU A 212 15.06 0.51 -14.82
CA GLU A 212 15.98 -0.07 -15.80
C GLU A 212 17.09 -0.90 -15.11
N ARG A 213 17.70 -0.36 -14.05
CA ARG A 213 18.72 -1.10 -13.27
C ARG A 213 18.17 -2.40 -12.67
N ILE A 214 16.97 -2.35 -12.10
CA ILE A 214 16.33 -3.53 -11.50
C ILE A 214 15.90 -4.52 -12.58
N ASN A 215 15.40 -4.03 -13.72
CA ASN A 215 15.04 -4.87 -14.86
C ASN A 215 16.23 -5.70 -15.37
N ASN A 216 17.46 -5.17 -15.27
CA ASN A 216 18.66 -5.88 -15.70
C ASN A 216 19.18 -6.93 -14.70
N LEU A 217 18.51 -7.14 -13.56
CA LEU A 217 18.91 -8.17 -12.59
C LEU A 217 18.44 -9.57 -13.02
N ASP A 218 19.39 -10.49 -13.16
CA ASP A 218 19.11 -11.89 -13.45
C ASP A 218 18.31 -12.57 -12.33
N GLY A 219 17.40 -13.47 -12.71
CA GLY A 219 16.58 -14.24 -11.76
C GLY A 219 15.32 -13.55 -11.26
N LEU A 220 15.14 -12.25 -11.54
CA LEU A 220 13.87 -11.54 -11.34
C LEU A 220 12.95 -11.77 -12.55
N TYR A 221 11.69 -12.12 -12.31
CA TYR A 221 10.69 -12.29 -13.36
C TYR A 221 9.80 -11.07 -13.51
N ARG A 222 9.44 -10.43 -12.38
CA ARG A 222 8.51 -9.31 -12.37
C ARG A 222 8.95 -8.19 -11.45
N LEU A 223 8.74 -6.98 -11.93
CA LEU A 223 8.92 -5.73 -11.23
C LEU A 223 7.60 -4.97 -11.25
N ARG A 224 7.05 -4.73 -10.07
CA ARG A 224 5.86 -3.93 -9.87
C ARG A 224 6.21 -2.75 -8.99
N PHE A 225 5.38 -1.73 -9.03
CA PHE A 225 5.40 -0.67 -8.05
C PHE A 225 3.98 -0.19 -7.78
N MET A 226 3.80 0.51 -6.68
CA MET A 226 2.52 1.07 -6.29
C MET A 226 2.72 2.46 -5.68
N THR A 227 1.64 3.23 -5.63
CA THR A 227 1.61 4.57 -5.02
C THR A 227 2.36 5.62 -5.84
N SER A 228 1.83 5.87 -7.04
CA SER A 228 2.30 6.94 -7.93
C SER A 228 1.48 8.22 -7.77
N HIS A 229 2.03 9.37 -8.14
CA HIS A 229 1.30 10.62 -8.25
C HIS A 229 1.20 11.07 -9.72
N PRO A 230 0.02 11.48 -10.23
CA PRO A 230 -0.15 11.84 -11.65
C PRO A 230 0.76 12.97 -12.14
N LYS A 231 1.08 13.94 -11.28
CA LYS A 231 2.03 15.02 -11.60
C LYS A 231 3.42 14.49 -12.02
N ASP A 232 3.85 13.37 -11.45
CA ASP A 232 5.20 12.80 -11.59
C ASP A 232 5.26 11.70 -12.66
N LEU A 233 4.18 11.51 -13.43
CA LEU A 233 4.18 10.60 -14.57
C LEU A 233 4.81 11.31 -15.79
N SER A 234 6.10 11.06 -16.00
CA SER A 234 6.89 11.59 -17.12
C SER A 234 6.82 10.68 -18.36
N GLU A 235 7.19 11.21 -19.52
CA GLU A 235 7.33 10.40 -20.75
C GLU A 235 8.39 9.30 -20.59
N LYS A 236 9.51 9.61 -19.93
CA LYS A 236 10.56 8.64 -19.60
C LYS A 236 10.02 7.47 -18.78
N LEU A 237 9.10 7.72 -17.84
CA LEU A 237 8.45 6.66 -17.07
C LEU A 237 7.49 5.84 -17.94
N ILE A 238 6.73 6.47 -18.85
CA ILE A 238 5.88 5.75 -19.80
C ILE A 238 6.70 4.80 -20.68
N GLU A 239 7.90 5.21 -21.10
CA GLU A 239 8.82 4.35 -21.85
C GLU A 239 9.43 3.24 -20.99
N ALA A 240 9.84 3.54 -19.76
CA ALA A 240 10.36 2.53 -18.82
C ALA A 240 9.33 1.45 -18.46
N MET A 241 8.04 1.75 -18.55
CA MET A 241 6.97 0.77 -18.37
C MET A 241 6.93 -0.32 -19.47
N LYS A 242 7.68 -0.16 -20.58
CA LYS A 242 7.84 -1.18 -21.63
C LYS A 242 8.98 -2.16 -21.37
N LEU A 243 9.77 -1.94 -20.32
CA LEU A 243 10.83 -2.86 -19.91
C LEU A 243 10.25 -4.25 -19.62
N GLU A 244 10.98 -5.29 -20.02
CA GLU A 244 10.49 -6.69 -20.04
C GLU A 244 9.88 -7.15 -18.71
N LYS A 245 10.55 -6.86 -17.58
CA LYS A 245 10.11 -7.31 -16.26
C LYS A 245 9.13 -6.33 -15.61
N VAL A 246 9.01 -5.10 -16.12
CA VAL A 246 8.08 -4.13 -15.56
C VAL A 246 6.66 -4.54 -15.93
N CYS A 247 5.87 -4.87 -14.91
CA CYS A 247 4.52 -5.33 -15.09
C CYS A 247 3.64 -4.27 -15.79
N PRO A 248 2.78 -4.65 -16.76
CA PRO A 248 1.86 -3.74 -17.44
C PRO A 248 0.67 -3.38 -16.53
N SER A 249 0.96 -2.83 -15.35
CA SER A 249 -0.01 -2.38 -14.37
C SER A 249 0.44 -1.02 -13.83
N PHE A 250 -0.47 -0.05 -13.78
CA PHE A 250 -0.17 1.26 -13.22
C PHE A 250 -1.28 1.70 -12.27
N HIS A 251 -0.91 1.91 -11.02
CA HIS A 251 -1.79 2.52 -10.02
C HIS A 251 -1.62 4.04 -10.06
N LEU A 252 -2.61 4.75 -10.60
CA LEU A 252 -2.58 6.20 -10.85
C LEU A 252 -3.73 6.91 -10.13
N PRO A 253 -3.64 7.13 -8.81
CA PRO A 253 -4.67 7.80 -8.00
C PRO A 253 -5.09 9.16 -8.55
N VAL A 254 -6.34 9.29 -8.99
CA VAL A 254 -6.91 10.58 -9.41
C VAL A 254 -7.48 11.35 -8.23
N GLN A 255 -8.12 10.64 -7.29
CA GLN A 255 -8.84 11.11 -6.10
C GLN A 255 -10.21 11.74 -6.42
N SER A 256 -10.33 12.56 -7.45
CA SER A 256 -11.61 13.10 -7.94
C SER A 256 -11.54 13.39 -9.44
N GLY A 257 -12.65 13.25 -10.16
CA GLY A 257 -12.73 13.64 -11.57
C GLY A 257 -13.03 15.13 -11.81
N SER A 258 -13.25 15.91 -10.75
CA SER A 258 -13.50 17.35 -10.83
C SER A 258 -12.22 18.16 -10.64
N THR A 259 -11.90 19.03 -11.60
CA THR A 259 -10.76 19.97 -11.49
C THR A 259 -10.93 20.93 -10.30
N LYS A 260 -12.17 21.32 -9.95
CA LYS A 260 -12.47 22.16 -8.77
C LYS A 260 -12.06 21.44 -7.48
N VAL A 261 -12.51 20.20 -7.31
CA VAL A 261 -12.18 19.37 -6.13
C VAL A 261 -10.69 19.02 -6.09
N LEU A 262 -10.09 18.67 -7.22
CA LEU A 262 -8.65 18.40 -7.33
C LEU A 262 -7.81 19.60 -6.84
N ARG A 263 -8.18 20.83 -7.22
CA ARG A 263 -7.51 22.05 -6.72
C ARG A 263 -7.67 22.20 -5.21
N ALA A 264 -8.86 21.98 -4.66
CA ALA A 264 -9.11 22.02 -3.22
C ALA A 264 -8.35 20.90 -2.45
N MET A 265 -8.10 19.78 -3.11
CA MET A 265 -7.22 18.70 -2.64
C MET A 265 -5.72 19.03 -2.72
N ASN A 266 -5.36 20.22 -3.24
CA ASN A 266 -3.98 20.63 -3.56
C ASN A 266 -3.29 19.71 -4.58
N ARG A 267 -4.06 19.15 -5.53
CA ARG A 267 -3.49 18.44 -6.68
C ARG A 267 -2.96 19.45 -7.69
N LYS A 268 -1.77 19.17 -8.23
CA LYS A 268 -1.04 20.05 -9.15
C LYS A 268 -1.31 19.72 -10.62
N TYR A 269 -2.54 19.29 -10.92
CA TYR A 269 -2.97 18.87 -12.25
C TYR A 269 -4.51 19.01 -12.35
N THR A 270 -5.03 19.15 -13.57
CA THR A 270 -6.47 19.14 -13.84
C THR A 270 -6.95 17.76 -14.28
N ARG A 271 -8.28 17.61 -14.43
CA ARG A 271 -8.90 16.44 -15.05
C ARG A 271 -8.32 16.17 -16.45
N GLU A 272 -8.17 17.21 -17.26
CA GLU A 272 -7.69 17.12 -18.64
C GLU A 272 -6.23 16.68 -18.71
N ASP A 273 -5.38 17.20 -17.80
CA ASP A 273 -3.99 16.76 -17.66
C ASP A 273 -3.92 15.25 -17.34
N TYR A 274 -4.78 14.79 -16.41
CA TYR A 274 -4.86 13.39 -16.03
C TYR A 274 -5.27 12.51 -17.21
N LEU A 275 -6.34 12.88 -17.92
CA LEU A 275 -6.83 12.15 -19.09
C LEU A 275 -5.79 12.11 -20.21
N SER A 276 -5.04 13.20 -20.41
CA SER A 276 -3.93 13.25 -21.38
C SER A 276 -2.85 12.21 -21.06
N LYS A 277 -2.45 12.13 -19.78
CA LYS A 277 -1.47 11.14 -19.30
C LYS A 277 -1.97 9.71 -19.44
N VAL A 278 -3.25 9.46 -19.11
CA VAL A 278 -3.88 8.14 -19.31
C VAL A 278 -3.88 7.74 -20.78
N ARG A 279 -4.23 8.65 -21.69
CA ARG A 279 -4.19 8.39 -23.14
C ARG A 279 -2.77 8.06 -23.61
N ALA A 280 -1.76 8.79 -23.14
CA ALA A 280 -0.37 8.50 -23.45
C ALA A 280 0.05 7.11 -22.96
N LEU A 281 -0.29 6.74 -21.72
CA LEU A 281 -0.05 5.40 -21.15
C LEU A 281 -0.71 4.29 -21.99
N LYS A 282 -2.01 4.41 -22.27
CA LYS A 282 -2.74 3.40 -23.05
C LYS A 282 -2.23 3.29 -24.49
N LYS A 283 -1.78 4.40 -25.09
CA LYS A 283 -1.15 4.39 -26.42
C LYS A 283 0.18 3.66 -26.41
N ALA A 284 1.00 3.89 -25.38
CA ALA A 284 2.31 3.26 -25.25
C ALA A 284 2.21 1.77 -24.87
N ILE A 285 1.21 1.40 -24.06
CA ILE A 285 1.02 0.06 -23.50
C ILE A 285 -0.46 -0.32 -23.62
N PRO A 286 -0.89 -0.87 -24.76
CA PRO A 286 -2.31 -1.10 -25.04
C PRO A 286 -3.05 -2.00 -24.04
N ASN A 287 -2.35 -2.95 -23.41
CA ASN A 287 -2.90 -3.91 -22.46
C ASN A 287 -2.62 -3.54 -20.98
N ILE A 288 -2.34 -2.25 -20.69
CA ILE A 288 -2.05 -1.78 -19.35
C ILE A 288 -3.26 -1.90 -18.43
N GLY A 289 -3.07 -2.57 -17.29
CA GLY A 289 -4.04 -2.55 -16.19
C GLY A 289 -3.97 -1.22 -15.45
N LEU A 290 -5.09 -0.50 -15.38
CA LEU A 290 -5.14 0.80 -14.70
C LEU A 290 -6.00 0.71 -13.44
N THR A 291 -5.42 1.13 -12.32
CA THR A 291 -6.13 1.23 -11.05
C THR A 291 -5.96 2.62 -10.45
N THR A 292 -6.88 3.02 -9.57
CA THR A 292 -6.89 4.38 -9.02
C THR A 292 -7.43 4.42 -7.59
N ASP A 293 -7.36 5.58 -6.96
CA ASP A 293 -8.06 5.89 -5.72
C ASP A 293 -9.07 7.01 -6.00
N ILE A 294 -10.24 6.93 -5.36
CA ILE A 294 -11.33 7.92 -5.47
C ILE A 294 -11.85 8.26 -4.08
N ILE A 295 -12.02 9.54 -3.80
CA ILE A 295 -12.58 10.08 -2.56
C ILE A 295 -13.84 10.87 -2.90
N ILE A 296 -14.98 10.46 -2.34
CA ILE A 296 -16.28 11.15 -2.46
C ILE A 296 -16.63 11.82 -1.13
N GLY A 297 -17.33 12.95 -1.18
CA GLY A 297 -17.74 13.72 -0.01
C GLY A 297 -16.68 14.65 0.53
N PHE A 298 -15.72 15.07 -0.31
CA PHE A 298 -14.71 16.06 0.07
C PHE A 298 -15.37 17.41 0.42
N PRO A 299 -14.86 18.20 1.38
CA PRO A 299 -15.49 19.46 1.77
C PRO A 299 -15.65 20.42 0.58
N GLY A 300 -16.90 20.81 0.30
CA GLY A 300 -17.26 21.69 -0.82
C GLY A 300 -17.52 20.98 -2.16
N GLU A 301 -17.54 19.63 -2.19
CA GLU A 301 -17.96 18.85 -3.36
C GLU A 301 -19.47 19.01 -3.63
N GLU A 302 -19.81 19.29 -4.89
CA GLU A 302 -21.20 19.41 -5.38
C GLU A 302 -21.59 18.18 -6.22
N GLU A 303 -22.87 18.05 -6.59
CA GLU A 303 -23.35 16.91 -7.39
C GLU A 303 -22.66 16.84 -8.75
N GLU A 304 -22.43 17.98 -9.39
CA GLU A 304 -21.76 18.08 -10.70
C GLU A 304 -20.28 17.64 -10.62
N ASP A 305 -19.65 17.74 -9.44
CA ASP A 305 -18.29 17.26 -9.22
C ASP A 305 -18.25 15.71 -9.15
N VAL A 306 -19.31 15.10 -8.59
CA VAL A 306 -19.48 13.65 -8.55
C VAL A 306 -19.78 13.13 -9.95
N ASP A 307 -20.61 13.82 -10.72
CA ASP A 307 -20.91 13.46 -12.12
C ASP A 307 -19.66 13.51 -12.99
N GLN A 308 -18.80 14.52 -12.80
CA GLN A 308 -17.48 14.53 -13.41
C GLN A 308 -16.66 13.31 -12.99
N THR A 309 -16.65 12.95 -11.71
CA THR A 309 -15.94 11.75 -11.23
C THR A 309 -16.44 10.48 -11.90
N ILE A 310 -17.75 10.29 -12.01
CA ILE A 310 -18.36 9.15 -12.70
C ILE A 310 -17.98 9.14 -14.18
N SER A 311 -18.11 10.27 -14.87
CA SER A 311 -17.71 10.41 -16.29
C SER A 311 -16.22 10.08 -16.50
N LEU A 312 -15.34 10.42 -15.55
CA LEU A 312 -13.92 10.06 -15.65
C LEU A 312 -13.70 8.55 -15.51
N ILE A 313 -14.44 7.89 -14.64
CA ILE A 313 -14.40 6.42 -14.49
C ILE A 313 -14.80 5.76 -15.82
N GLU A 314 -15.84 6.27 -16.48
CA GLU A 314 -16.30 5.79 -17.78
C GLU A 314 -15.27 6.01 -18.89
N GLU A 315 -14.67 7.20 -18.97
CA GLU A 315 -13.69 7.55 -20.01
C GLU A 315 -12.37 6.79 -19.83
N VAL A 316 -11.89 6.66 -18.59
CA VAL A 316 -10.64 5.96 -18.29
C VAL A 316 -10.84 4.44 -18.29
N TYR A 317 -12.04 3.96 -17.94
CA TYR A 317 -12.38 2.55 -17.96
C TYR A 317 -11.42 1.70 -17.11
N PHE A 318 -11.30 2.05 -15.83
CA PHE A 318 -10.37 1.44 -14.87
C PHE A 318 -10.64 -0.06 -14.67
N ASP A 319 -9.58 -0.82 -14.36
CA ASP A 319 -9.67 -2.24 -13.98
C ASP A 319 -10.13 -2.44 -12.54
N SER A 320 -9.81 -1.50 -11.66
CA SER A 320 -10.34 -1.39 -10.30
C SER A 320 -10.06 -0.01 -9.70
N ALA A 321 -10.76 0.34 -8.64
CA ALA A 321 -10.40 1.52 -7.83
C ALA A 321 -10.55 1.21 -6.34
N PHE A 322 -9.69 1.83 -5.52
CA PHE A 322 -9.95 1.95 -4.09
C PHE A 322 -10.81 3.18 -3.86
N THR A 323 -12.01 2.96 -3.34
CA THR A 323 -13.00 4.02 -3.15
C THR A 323 -13.17 4.33 -1.67
N PHE A 324 -13.27 5.61 -1.35
CA PHE A 324 -13.39 6.09 0.02
C PHE A 324 -14.44 7.20 0.10
N ILE A 325 -15.17 7.24 1.21
CA ILE A 325 -15.82 8.47 1.65
C ILE A 325 -14.76 9.31 2.36
N TYR A 326 -14.74 10.62 2.10
CA TYR A 326 -13.83 11.54 2.76
C TYR A 326 -14.00 11.45 4.27
N SER A 327 -12.86 11.25 4.93
CA SER A 327 -12.75 11.15 6.37
C SER A 327 -11.87 12.28 6.87
N LYS A 328 -12.41 13.07 7.82
CA LYS A 328 -11.71 14.19 8.43
C LYS A 328 -10.55 13.68 9.28
N ARG A 329 -9.36 14.27 9.10
CA ARG A 329 -8.16 13.90 9.85
C ARG A 329 -7.55 15.08 10.57
N LEU A 330 -7.52 15.02 11.89
CA LEU A 330 -6.92 16.09 12.69
C LEU A 330 -5.48 16.35 12.26
N GLY A 331 -5.14 17.62 12.05
CA GLY A 331 -3.82 18.05 11.61
C GLY A 331 -3.65 18.20 10.09
N THR A 332 -4.63 17.79 9.26
CA THR A 332 -4.58 18.04 7.82
C THR A 332 -5.25 19.38 7.46
N PRO A 333 -4.83 20.07 6.37
CA PRO A 333 -5.48 21.29 5.93
C PRO A 333 -6.99 21.13 5.65
N ALA A 334 -7.41 20.00 5.07
CA ALA A 334 -8.81 19.72 4.76
C ALA A 334 -9.69 19.58 6.02
N ALA A 335 -9.11 19.26 7.17
CA ALA A 335 -9.87 19.18 8.43
C ALA A 335 -10.37 20.55 8.92
N ASN A 336 -9.80 21.64 8.42
CA ASN A 336 -10.22 23.01 8.73
C ASN A 336 -11.19 23.58 7.69
N LEU A 337 -11.46 22.86 6.59
CA LEU A 337 -12.45 23.27 5.62
C LEU A 337 -13.86 23.09 6.19
N ASN A 338 -14.77 23.99 5.82
CA ASN A 338 -16.16 23.84 6.16
C ASN A 338 -16.78 22.72 5.32
N ASP A 339 -17.41 21.76 5.98
CA ASP A 339 -17.99 20.58 5.38
C ASP A 339 -19.51 20.66 5.52
N ASN A 340 -20.17 21.08 4.43
CA ASN A 340 -21.61 21.29 4.40
C ASN A 340 -22.39 20.03 4.00
N LEU A 341 -21.71 18.90 3.79
CA LEU A 341 -22.34 17.67 3.32
C LEU A 341 -22.73 16.78 4.52
N SER A 342 -24.00 16.40 4.57
CA SER A 342 -24.47 15.40 5.52
C SER A 342 -23.87 14.02 5.21
N ALA A 343 -23.79 13.15 6.23
CA ALA A 343 -23.35 11.78 6.03
C ALA A 343 -24.22 11.03 5.00
N GLN A 344 -25.53 11.31 4.98
CA GLN A 344 -26.47 10.71 4.04
C GLN A 344 -26.17 11.12 2.59
N GLU A 345 -25.91 12.39 2.32
CA GLU A 345 -25.54 12.88 0.98
C GLU A 345 -24.24 12.24 0.50
N LYS A 346 -23.22 12.17 1.37
CA LYS A 346 -21.94 11.52 1.05
C LYS A 346 -22.14 10.04 0.70
N HIS A 347 -22.95 9.33 1.47
CA HIS A 347 -23.27 7.93 1.20
C HIS A 347 -24.02 7.76 -0.12
N GLN A 348 -25.04 8.58 -0.41
CA GLN A 348 -25.80 8.50 -1.66
C GLN A 348 -24.90 8.73 -2.89
N ARG A 349 -24.05 9.75 -2.84
CA ARG A 349 -23.07 10.05 -3.91
C ARG A 349 -22.06 8.92 -4.09
N PHE A 350 -21.56 8.37 -2.97
CA PHE A 350 -20.62 7.27 -2.96
C PHE A 350 -21.21 6.02 -3.60
N GLU A 351 -22.44 5.64 -3.23
CA GLU A 351 -23.13 4.49 -3.82
C GLU A 351 -23.36 4.67 -5.33
N ARG A 352 -23.78 5.86 -5.78
CA ARG A 352 -23.95 6.15 -7.21
C ARG A 352 -22.65 5.94 -8.00
N MET A 353 -21.53 6.45 -7.48
CA MET A 353 -20.22 6.27 -8.10
C MET A 353 -19.77 4.80 -8.05
N LEU A 354 -19.97 4.12 -6.92
CA LEU A 354 -19.56 2.75 -6.69
C LEU A 354 -20.34 1.76 -7.58
N GLU A 355 -21.63 1.98 -7.78
CA GLU A 355 -22.46 1.20 -8.68
C GLU A 355 -21.87 1.24 -10.10
N ARG A 356 -21.62 2.45 -10.63
CA ARG A 356 -21.09 2.61 -11.97
C ARG A 356 -19.67 2.03 -12.14
N LEU A 357 -18.81 2.22 -11.15
CA LEU A 357 -17.48 1.59 -11.13
C LEU A 357 -17.60 0.06 -11.16
N ASN A 358 -18.49 -0.52 -10.35
CA ASN A 358 -18.66 -1.97 -10.27
C ASN A 358 -19.18 -2.56 -11.59
N GLU A 359 -20.10 -1.88 -12.28
CA GLU A 359 -20.58 -2.28 -13.60
C GLU A 359 -19.41 -2.43 -14.58
N ILE A 360 -18.55 -1.41 -14.68
CA ILE A 360 -17.36 -1.40 -15.55
C ILE A 360 -16.41 -2.53 -15.17
N VAL A 361 -16.08 -2.69 -13.87
CA VAL A 361 -15.15 -3.75 -13.42
C VAL A 361 -15.70 -5.13 -13.75
N ILE A 362 -17.01 -5.36 -13.56
CA ILE A 362 -17.66 -6.63 -13.88
C ILE A 362 -17.63 -6.88 -15.39
N GLU A 363 -17.94 -5.87 -16.20
CA GLU A 363 -17.88 -5.94 -17.67
C GLU A 363 -16.47 -6.33 -18.13
N LYS A 364 -15.44 -5.62 -17.65
CA LYS A 364 -14.03 -5.92 -17.96
C LYS A 364 -13.63 -7.32 -17.56
N ASN A 365 -14.00 -7.77 -16.35
CA ASN A 365 -13.68 -9.11 -15.89
C ASN A 365 -14.35 -10.18 -16.77
N LYS A 366 -15.62 -9.98 -17.16
CA LYS A 366 -16.33 -10.90 -18.07
C LYS A 366 -15.68 -10.97 -19.44
N ALA A 367 -15.23 -9.83 -19.98
CA ALA A 367 -14.58 -9.78 -21.29
C ALA A 367 -13.30 -10.64 -21.36
N ARG A 368 -12.63 -10.88 -20.23
CA ARG A 368 -11.42 -11.71 -20.16
C ARG A 368 -11.68 -13.22 -20.28
N HIS A 369 -12.93 -13.66 -20.34
CA HIS A 369 -13.24 -15.07 -20.51
C HIS A 369 -12.66 -15.60 -21.83
N GLY A 370 -11.90 -16.68 -21.77
CA GLY A 370 -11.25 -17.31 -22.91
C GLY A 370 -9.87 -16.74 -23.25
N GLU A 371 -9.48 -15.61 -22.67
CA GLU A 371 -8.13 -15.06 -22.80
C GLU A 371 -7.11 -15.93 -22.03
N VAL A 372 -5.86 -15.89 -22.48
CA VAL A 372 -4.74 -16.57 -21.82
C VAL A 372 -3.86 -15.51 -21.18
N PHE A 373 -3.60 -15.65 -19.88
CA PHE A 373 -2.69 -14.80 -19.15
C PHE A 373 -1.51 -15.60 -18.63
N GLU A 374 -0.35 -14.95 -18.61
CA GLU A 374 0.77 -15.44 -17.82
C GLU A 374 0.55 -15.08 -16.35
N VAL A 375 0.58 -16.08 -15.48
CA VAL A 375 0.33 -15.98 -14.04
C VAL A 375 1.59 -16.40 -13.28
N LEU A 376 2.06 -15.56 -12.36
CA LEU A 376 3.08 -15.94 -11.39
C LEU A 376 2.38 -16.67 -10.24
N VAL A 377 2.68 -17.95 -10.07
CA VAL A 377 2.05 -18.78 -9.03
C VAL A 377 2.67 -18.47 -7.68
N GLU A 378 1.87 -17.98 -6.74
CA GLU A 378 2.34 -17.46 -5.45
C GLU A 378 2.18 -18.51 -4.33
N GLU A 379 1.01 -19.16 -4.25
CA GLU A 379 0.69 -20.08 -3.16
C GLU A 379 -0.42 -21.08 -3.53
N GLU A 380 -0.56 -22.12 -2.72
CA GLU A 380 -1.71 -23.02 -2.73
C GLU A 380 -2.82 -22.42 -1.85
N SER A 381 -3.91 -21.99 -2.48
CA SER A 381 -5.02 -21.31 -1.79
C SER A 381 -5.99 -22.27 -1.09
N SER A 382 -6.08 -23.50 -1.61
CA SER A 382 -6.82 -24.63 -1.04
C SER A 382 -6.29 -25.91 -1.69
N PRO A 383 -6.49 -27.11 -1.10
CA PRO A 383 -5.93 -28.35 -1.64
C PRO A 383 -6.14 -28.52 -3.15
N GLY A 384 -5.05 -28.56 -3.92
CA GLY A 384 -5.03 -28.71 -5.38
C GLY A 384 -5.37 -27.45 -6.20
N ILE A 385 -5.69 -26.33 -5.55
CA ILE A 385 -6.01 -25.05 -6.20
C ILE A 385 -4.94 -24.01 -5.84
N PHE A 386 -4.22 -23.60 -6.87
CA PHE A 386 -3.17 -22.59 -6.76
C PHE A 386 -3.70 -21.23 -7.13
N GLN A 387 -3.09 -20.20 -6.57
CA GLN A 387 -3.39 -18.82 -6.92
C GLN A 387 -2.13 -18.03 -7.25
N GLY A 388 -2.32 -17.02 -8.09
CA GLY A 388 -1.27 -16.15 -8.53
C GLY A 388 -1.81 -14.89 -9.18
N ARG A 389 -0.93 -13.99 -9.59
CA ARG A 389 -1.30 -12.74 -10.25
C ARG A 389 -0.83 -12.67 -11.69
N THR A 390 -1.57 -11.99 -12.55
CA THR A 390 -1.12 -11.61 -13.90
C THR A 390 -0.16 -10.42 -13.86
N GLY A 391 0.46 -10.07 -15.00
CA GLY A 391 1.22 -8.83 -15.14
C GLY A 391 0.38 -7.59 -14.77
N GLN A 392 -0.89 -7.56 -15.18
CA GLN A 392 -1.84 -6.48 -14.84
C GLN A 392 -2.28 -6.49 -13.36
N GLY A 393 -1.96 -7.55 -12.60
CA GLY A 393 -2.29 -7.69 -11.19
C GLY A 393 -3.61 -8.41 -10.89
N PHE A 394 -4.22 -9.05 -11.89
CA PHE A 394 -5.46 -9.81 -11.68
C PHE A 394 -5.16 -11.09 -10.89
N LEU A 395 -5.94 -11.35 -9.84
CA LEU A 395 -5.87 -12.59 -9.09
C LEU A 395 -6.52 -13.72 -9.90
N VAL A 396 -5.76 -14.77 -10.18
CA VAL A 396 -6.23 -15.96 -10.92
C VAL A 396 -6.08 -17.18 -10.03
N ARG A 397 -7.13 -17.99 -9.94
CA ARG A 397 -7.13 -19.31 -9.29
C ARG A 397 -7.29 -20.41 -10.31
N PHE A 398 -6.53 -21.47 -10.18
CA PHE A 398 -6.56 -22.59 -11.14
C PHE A 398 -6.08 -23.88 -10.48
N PRO A 399 -6.55 -25.05 -10.97
CA PRO A 399 -5.98 -26.34 -10.57
C PRO A 399 -4.50 -26.42 -10.96
N GLY A 400 -3.65 -26.85 -10.05
CA GLY A 400 -2.19 -26.90 -10.27
C GLY A 400 -1.48 -27.83 -9.30
N SER A 401 -0.16 -27.70 -9.22
CA SER A 401 0.69 -28.51 -8.35
C SER A 401 1.75 -27.68 -7.62
N SER A 402 2.35 -28.24 -6.56
CA SER A 402 3.44 -27.59 -5.83
C SER A 402 4.67 -27.30 -6.71
N GLN A 403 4.81 -27.99 -7.85
CA GLN A 403 5.87 -27.73 -8.82
C GLN A 403 5.69 -26.41 -9.58
N ASP A 404 4.51 -25.79 -9.51
CA ASP A 404 4.19 -24.54 -10.21
C ASP A 404 4.55 -23.31 -9.38
N LEU A 405 4.71 -23.46 -8.05
CA LEU A 405 5.06 -22.36 -7.14
C LEU A 405 6.32 -21.62 -7.60
N GLY A 406 6.24 -20.29 -7.63
CA GLY A 406 7.32 -19.42 -8.07
C GLY A 406 7.61 -19.45 -9.58
N LYS A 407 6.75 -20.07 -10.38
CA LYS A 407 6.90 -20.11 -11.85
C LYS A 407 5.84 -19.27 -12.54
N LEU A 408 6.16 -18.83 -13.74
CA LEU A 408 5.20 -18.27 -14.68
C LEU A 408 4.48 -19.40 -15.40
N ARG A 409 3.16 -19.30 -15.47
CA ARG A 409 2.26 -20.27 -16.10
C ARG A 409 1.24 -19.59 -16.98
N SER A 410 1.06 -20.11 -18.18
CA SER A 410 -0.04 -19.71 -19.06
C SER A 410 -1.32 -20.34 -18.54
N VAL A 411 -2.30 -19.50 -18.20
CA VAL A 411 -3.60 -19.89 -17.68
C VAL A 411 -4.68 -19.31 -18.58
N LYS A 412 -5.53 -20.18 -19.13
CA LYS A 412 -6.73 -19.77 -19.87
C LYS A 412 -7.86 -19.49 -18.90
N ILE A 413 -8.44 -18.31 -18.97
CA ILE A 413 -9.55 -17.92 -18.10
C ILE A 413 -10.83 -18.63 -18.53
N THR A 414 -11.43 -19.37 -17.62
CA THR A 414 -12.69 -20.12 -17.85
C THR A 414 -13.86 -19.47 -17.11
N LYS A 415 -13.60 -18.62 -16.12
CA LYS A 415 -14.65 -17.92 -15.39
C LYS A 415 -14.17 -16.61 -14.78
N ALA A 416 -15.04 -15.61 -14.82
CA ALA A 416 -14.84 -14.33 -14.16
C ALA A 416 -15.76 -14.19 -12.95
N LYS A 417 -15.18 -13.97 -11.76
CA LYS A 417 -15.91 -13.51 -10.57
C LYS A 417 -15.79 -11.99 -10.47
N LYS A 418 -16.50 -11.40 -9.50
CA LYS A 418 -16.51 -9.94 -9.28
C LYS A 418 -15.09 -9.36 -9.06
N PHE A 419 -14.22 -10.08 -8.35
CA PHE A 419 -12.88 -9.60 -7.97
C PHE A 419 -11.76 -10.63 -8.16
N SER A 420 -12.02 -11.72 -8.88
CA SER A 420 -11.00 -12.73 -9.19
C SER A 420 -11.38 -13.47 -10.46
N LEU A 421 -10.39 -14.10 -11.08
CA LEU A 421 -10.57 -14.95 -12.25
C LEU A 421 -10.31 -16.41 -11.85
N GLU A 422 -10.96 -17.33 -12.54
CA GLU A 422 -10.66 -18.75 -12.48
C GLU A 422 -10.25 -19.21 -13.88
N GLY A 423 -9.33 -20.17 -13.94
CA GLY A 423 -8.83 -20.69 -15.19
C GLY A 423 -8.22 -22.07 -15.08
N GLU A 424 -7.63 -22.50 -16.19
CA GLU A 424 -6.98 -23.80 -16.34
C GLU A 424 -5.61 -23.59 -16.99
N LEU A 425 -4.62 -24.39 -16.56
CA LEU A 425 -3.29 -24.36 -17.14
C LEU A 425 -3.36 -24.72 -18.63
N CYS A 426 -2.68 -23.94 -19.47
CA CYS A 426 -2.45 -24.31 -20.86
C CYS A 426 -1.39 -25.40 -20.92
N HIS A 427 -1.63 -26.43 -21.74
CA HIS A 427 -0.68 -27.51 -22.01
C HIS A 427 0.37 -27.12 -23.06
#